data_AF-A0A1G3WIM4-F1
#
_entry.id   AF-A0A1G3WIM4-F1
#
_cell.length_a   1.000
_cell.length_b   1.000
_cell.length_c   1.000
_cell.angle_alpha   90.00
_cell.angle_beta   90.00
_cell.angle_gamma   90.00
#
_symmetry.space_group_name_H-M   'P 1'
#
loop_
_entity.id
_entity.type
_entity.pdbx_description
1 polymer ?
#
loop_
_entity_poly.entity_id
_entity_poly.type
_entity_poly.pdbx_seq_one_letter_code
_entity_poly.pdbx_strand_id
1 'polypeptide(L)'
;MHTKDTKTLQVLRGLALGVALLGLAGCYPPSALEMDYGNSVRNNTAQQVINPRAGYNPKPAVGLSPQAAANEMERYNKSFKEE
;
A
#
# COMPACT_ATOMS: atom_id res chain seq x y z
N MET A 1 -44.90 12.72 -40.35
CA MET A 1 -44.43 11.68 -39.39
C MET A 1 -42.91 11.49 -39.40
N HIS A 2 -42.21 11.76 -40.52
CA HIS A 2 -40.77 11.49 -40.69
C HIS A 2 -39.78 12.30 -39.81
N THR A 3 -40.13 13.49 -39.31
CA THR A 3 -39.17 14.39 -38.65
C THR A 3 -38.92 14.08 -37.17
N LYS A 4 -39.81 13.31 -36.52
CA LYS A 4 -39.63 12.89 -35.12
C LYS A 4 -38.61 11.75 -35.02
N ASP A 5 -38.67 10.79 -35.93
CA ASP A 5 -37.78 9.61 -35.91
C ASP A 5 -36.32 9.97 -36.15
N THR A 6 -36.04 10.96 -37.01
CA THR A 6 -34.69 11.46 -37.26
C THR A 6 -34.07 12.15 -36.05
N LYS A 7 -34.87 12.89 -35.26
CA LYS A 7 -34.41 13.54 -34.03
C LYS A 7 -34.13 12.52 -32.94
N THR A 8 -34.99 11.51 -32.78
CA THR A 8 -34.78 10.41 -31.83
C THR A 8 -33.52 9.62 -32.16
N LEU A 9 -33.27 9.34 -33.44
CA LEU A 9 -32.05 8.68 -33.91
C LEU A 9 -30.79 9.52 -33.67
N GLN A 10 -30.86 10.85 -33.82
CA GLN A 10 -29.76 11.75 -33.51
C GLN A 10 -29.43 11.78 -32.00
N VAL A 11 -30.45 11.79 -31.14
CA VAL A 11 -30.27 11.75 -29.68
C VAL A 11 -29.64 10.42 -29.24
N LEU A 12 -30.11 9.28 -29.78
CA LEU A 12 -29.54 7.96 -29.48
C LEU A 12 -28.08 7.83 -29.93
N ARG A 13 -27.72 8.39 -31.09
CA ARG A 13 -26.33 8.41 -31.55
C ARG A 13 -25.43 9.27 -30.66
N GLY A 14 -25.92 10.42 -30.22
CA GLY A 14 -25.21 11.28 -29.27
C GLY A 14 -24.98 10.58 -27.93
N LEU A 15 -26.01 9.90 -27.41
CA LEU A 15 -25.91 9.12 -26.17
C LEU A 15 -24.91 7.96 -26.31
N ALA A 16 -24.98 7.19 -27.40
CA ALA A 16 -24.06 6.08 -27.65
C ALA A 16 -22.60 6.55 -27.77
N LEU A 17 -22.36 7.69 -28.43
CA LEU A 17 -21.03 8.30 -28.52
C LEU A 17 -20.54 8.77 -27.14
N GLY A 18 -21.41 9.38 -26.34
CA GLY A 18 -21.09 9.79 -24.97
C GLY A 18 -20.70 8.60 -24.08
N VAL A 19 -21.44 7.50 -24.15
CA VAL A 19 -21.13 6.26 -23.40
C VAL A 19 -19.82 5.64 -23.88
N ALA A 20 -19.55 5.63 -25.19
CA ALA A 20 -18.29 5.13 -25.73
C ALA A 20 -17.07 5.96 -25.25
N LEU A 21 -17.20 7.28 -25.16
CA LEU A 21 -16.14 8.16 -24.65
C LEU A 21 -15.89 7.97 -23.16
N LEU A 22 -16.93 7.69 -22.36
CA LEU A 22 -16.75 7.34 -20.94
C LEU A 22 -16.03 6.00 -20.75
N GLY A 23 -16.24 5.03 -21.66
CA GLY A 23 -15.49 3.77 -21.65
C GLY A 23 -13.98 3.94 -21.92
N LEU A 24 -13.61 4.98 -22.67
CA LEU A 24 -12.20 5.32 -22.95
C LEU A 24 -11.53 6.09 -21.79
N ALA A 25 -12.31 6.70 -20.89
CA ALA A 25 -11.77 7.42 -19.73
C ALA A 25 -11.04 6.51 -18.72
N GLY A 26 -11.24 5.19 -18.79
CA GLY A 26 -10.49 4.20 -18.02
C GLY A 26 -9.09 3.91 -18.55
N CYS A 27 -8.73 4.39 -19.74
CA CYS A 27 -7.40 4.25 -20.32
C CYS A 27 -6.45 5.33 -19.79
N TYR A 28 -6.37 5.48 -18.46
CA TYR A 28 -5.43 6.38 -17.82
C TYR A 28 -4.07 5.67 -17.70
N PRO A 29 -2.94 6.32 -18.03
CA PRO A 29 -1.63 5.72 -17.83
C PRO A 29 -1.43 5.42 -16.34
N PRO A 30 -0.61 4.41 -15.99
CA PRO A 30 -0.32 4.09 -14.60
C PRO A 30 0.16 5.36 -13.87
N SER A 31 -0.41 5.63 -12.71
CA SER A 31 0.04 6.70 -11.83
C SER A 31 1.48 6.44 -11.37
N ALA A 32 2.20 7.49 -10.98
CA ALA A 32 3.56 7.35 -10.44
C ALA A 32 3.61 6.40 -9.23
N LEU A 33 2.53 6.38 -8.43
CA LEU A 33 2.38 5.44 -7.32
C LEU A 33 2.24 3.99 -7.80
N GLU A 34 1.41 3.72 -8.80
CA GLU A 34 1.25 2.35 -9.36
C GLU A 34 2.54 1.85 -9.98
N MET A 35 3.32 2.73 -10.62
CA MET A 35 4.61 2.38 -11.19
C MET A 35 5.66 2.02 -10.13
N ASP A 36 5.62 2.64 -8.95
CA ASP A 36 6.64 2.48 -7.89
C ASP A 36 6.17 1.67 -6.67
N TYR A 37 4.91 1.21 -6.66
CA TYR A 37 4.30 0.56 -5.51
C TYR A 37 5.17 -0.57 -4.93
N GLY A 38 5.74 -1.42 -5.79
CA GLY A 38 6.61 -2.51 -5.37
C GLY A 38 7.89 -2.05 -4.66
N ASN A 39 8.50 -0.94 -5.09
CA ASN A 39 9.66 -0.37 -4.42
C ASN A 39 9.27 0.27 -3.09
N SER A 40 8.12 0.96 -3.05
CA SER A 40 7.57 1.57 -1.85
C SER A 40 7.32 0.53 -0.75
N VAL A 41 6.70 -0.61 -1.09
CA VAL A 41 6.51 -1.73 -0.16
C VAL A 41 7.85 -2.30 0.32
N ARG A 42 8.77 -2.60 -0.60
CA ARG A 42 10.09 -3.14 -0.25
C ARG A 42 10.88 -2.20 0.66
N ASN A 43 10.83 -0.90 0.41
CA ASN A 43 11.50 0.11 1.23
C ASN A 43 10.87 0.20 2.63
N ASN A 44 9.54 0.24 2.72
CA ASN A 44 8.85 0.26 4.01
C ASN A 44 9.13 -0.99 4.84
N THR A 45 9.13 -2.17 4.22
CA THR A 45 9.53 -3.42 4.89
C THR A 45 10.98 -3.36 5.36
N ALA A 46 11.90 -2.86 4.52
CA ALA A 46 13.31 -2.74 4.91
C ALA A 46 13.53 -1.80 6.11
N GLN A 47 12.73 -0.74 6.24
CA GLN A 47 12.78 0.15 7.40
C GLN A 47 12.22 -0.48 8.69
N GLN A 48 11.28 -1.42 8.57
CA GLN A 48 10.71 -2.13 9.72
C GLN A 48 11.56 -3.33 10.17
N VAL A 49 12.43 -3.84 9.30
CA VAL A 49 13.30 -4.97 9.61
C VAL A 49 14.63 -4.46 10.18
N ILE A 50 14.78 -4.57 11.51
CA ILE A 50 16.00 -4.18 12.26
C ILE A 50 17.27 -4.79 11.66
N ASN A 51 17.21 -6.05 11.19
CA ASN A 51 18.35 -6.73 10.58
C ASN A 51 17.89 -7.66 9.44
N PRO A 52 17.92 -7.19 8.17
CA PRO A 52 17.52 -7.99 7.01
C PRO A 52 18.39 -9.23 6.79
N ARG A 53 19.60 -9.24 7.35
CA ARG A 53 20.54 -10.36 7.23
C ARG A 53 20.39 -11.40 8.34
N ALA A 54 19.47 -11.23 9.28
CA ALA A 54 19.29 -12.16 10.40
C ALA A 54 18.98 -13.59 9.93
N GLY A 55 18.24 -13.75 8.83
CA GLY A 55 17.91 -15.06 8.24
C GLY A 55 19.08 -15.79 7.56
N TYR A 56 20.20 -15.11 7.28
CA TYR A 56 21.40 -15.76 6.73
C TYR A 56 22.31 -16.34 7.81
N ASN A 57 22.06 -16.03 9.09
CA ASN A 57 22.81 -16.59 10.19
C ASN A 57 22.18 -17.92 10.62
N PRO A 58 22.87 -19.07 10.48
CA PRO A 58 22.33 -20.37 10.89
C PRO A 58 22.27 -20.53 12.41
N LYS A 59 22.88 -19.62 13.18
CA LYS A 59 22.78 -19.66 14.65
C LYS A 59 21.37 -19.26 15.08
N PRO A 60 20.74 -20.00 16.00
CA PRO A 60 19.45 -19.61 16.55
C PRO A 60 19.57 -18.25 17.23
N ALA A 61 18.51 -17.44 17.13
CA ALA A 61 18.42 -16.19 17.87
C ALA A 61 18.43 -16.51 19.37
N VAL A 62 19.52 -16.19 20.05
CA VAL A 62 19.62 -16.31 21.50
C VAL A 62 19.19 -14.99 22.13
N GLY A 63 18.22 -15.04 23.04
CA GLY A 63 17.79 -13.88 23.81
C GLY A 63 18.81 -13.47 24.86
N LEU A 64 18.42 -12.51 25.71
CA LEU A 64 19.19 -12.16 26.90
C LEU A 64 19.27 -13.36 27.86
N SER A 65 20.38 -13.47 28.60
CA SER A 65 20.45 -14.44 29.70
C SER A 65 19.38 -14.10 30.76
N PRO A 66 18.92 -15.08 31.56
CA PRO A 66 17.90 -14.82 32.58
C PRO A 66 18.25 -13.66 33.51
N GLN A 67 19.53 -13.55 33.91
CA GLN A 67 20.02 -12.46 34.75
C GLN A 67 19.94 -11.11 34.03
N ALA A 68 20.38 -11.05 32.77
CA ALA A 68 20.37 -9.81 31.98
C ALA A 68 18.94 -9.35 31.69
N ALA A 69 18.03 -10.28 31.39
CA ALA A 69 16.62 -10.00 31.20
C ALA A 69 15.97 -9.44 32.48
N ALA A 70 16.25 -10.04 33.65
CA ALA A 70 15.74 -9.56 34.93
C ALA A 70 16.22 -8.14 35.25
N ASN A 71 17.52 -7.88 35.05
CA ASN A 71 18.10 -6.56 35.29
C ASN A 71 17.51 -5.48 34.38
N GLU A 72 17.27 -5.79 33.11
CA GLU A 72 16.69 -4.83 32.17
C GLU A 72 15.23 -4.53 32.48
N MET A 73 14.45 -5.56 32.86
CA MET A 73 13.08 -5.37 33.35
C MET A 73 13.05 -4.55 34.65
N GLU A 74 13.99 -4.74 35.55
CA GLU A 74 14.10 -3.93 36.77
C GLU A 74 14.38 -2.46 36.45
N ARG A 75 15.33 -2.19 35.53
CA ARG A 75 15.63 -0.82 35.06
C ARG A 75 14.41 -0.16 34.42
N TYR A 76 13.71 -0.88 33.54
CA TYR A 76 12.47 -0.41 32.92
C TYR A 76 11.41 -0.07 33.99
N ASN A 77 11.19 -0.96 34.96
CA ASN A 77 10.22 -0.69 36.02
C ASN A 77 10.61 0.50 36.91
N LYS A 78 11.90 0.76 37.12
CA LYS A 78 12.39 1.92 37.87
C LYS A 78 12.13 3.23 37.13
N SER A 79 12.19 3.28 35.80
CA SER A 79 11.95 4.51 35.05
C SER A 79 10.52 5.06 35.19
N PHE A 80 9.56 4.26 35.68
CA PHE A 80 8.19 4.70 35.96
C PHE A 80 7.95 5.07 37.44
N LYS A 81 8.96 4.95 38.31
CA LYS A 81 8.86 5.26 39.74
C LYS A 81 9.49 6.60 40.12
N GLU A 82 10.21 7.24 39.19
CA GLU A 82 10.88 8.53 39.42
C GLU A 82 9.96 9.74 39.12
N GLU A 83 8.65 9.64 39.38
CA GLU A 83 7.73 10.80 39.44
C GLU A 83 7.45 11.23 40.88
#